data_AF-A0A3M1IUP7-F1
#
_entry.id   AF-A0A3M1IUP7-F1
#
_cell.length_a   1.000
_cell.length_b   1.000
_cell.length_c   1.000
_cell.angle_alpha   90.00
_cell.angle_beta   90.00
_cell.angle_gamma   90.00
#
_symmetry.space_group_name_H-M   'P 1'
#
loop_
_entity.id
_entity.type
_entity.pdbx_description
1 polymer ?
#
loop_
_entity_poly.entity_id
_entity_poly.type
_entity_poly.pdbx_seq_one_letter_code
_entity_poly.pdbx_strand_id
1 'polypeptide(L)'
;MALQPINTLRTWFSRFKKPTQQQFWDVFDSFWHKNELIPIAGVDGLEDALTNAGGGGSVTDGDKGDIIVSSGGTVWQLDTAVVEAAQLAPQAVTPDALQLVPGLTAATYEDATVQVDTKGRVVAIQGVQVITLVAYNGINNEGSMTVRYKGVAPTLTWSADGVYSLNAPSGCRLLSYRWLSNEHSSFQGDGSVQLSIVCADGTKCFDLHEIRQQIDGRKLGSINSISDLQTEPAAGTVRTKWTNLTGASGGYIINAKIVSYE
;
A
#
# COMPACT_ATOMS: atom_id res chain seq x y z
N MET A 1 -27.57 -66.67 23.74
CA MET A 1 -27.12 -67.82 22.95
C MET A 1 -28.37 -68.60 22.56
N ALA A 2 -28.38 -69.29 21.40
CA ALA A 2 -29.49 -70.19 21.05
C ALA A 2 -29.77 -71.14 22.24
N LEU A 3 -31.05 -71.32 22.61
CA LEU A 3 -31.41 -72.17 23.74
C LEU A 3 -30.92 -73.61 23.55
N GLN A 4 -30.85 -74.07 22.29
CA GLN A 4 -30.33 -75.38 21.93
C GLN A 4 -29.43 -75.29 20.69
N PRO A 5 -28.32 -76.06 20.65
CA PRO A 5 -27.49 -76.17 19.45
C PRO A 5 -28.28 -76.71 18.25
N ILE A 6 -27.99 -76.23 17.05
CA ILE A 6 -28.68 -76.64 15.81
C ILE A 6 -28.67 -78.16 15.59
N ASN A 7 -27.60 -78.84 16.00
CA ASN A 7 -27.48 -80.29 15.88
C ASN A 7 -28.46 -81.01 16.80
N THR A 8 -28.71 -80.49 18.00
CA THR A 8 -29.72 -80.99 18.93
C THR A 8 -31.13 -80.83 18.35
N LEU A 9 -31.45 -79.64 17.82
CA LEU A 9 -32.72 -79.37 17.17
C LEU A 9 -33.00 -80.32 16.00
N ARG A 10 -31.99 -80.59 15.15
CA ARG A 10 -32.12 -81.54 14.02
C ARG A 10 -32.48 -82.96 14.47
N THR A 11 -32.05 -83.41 15.65
CA THR A 11 -32.39 -84.74 16.16
C THR A 11 -33.86 -84.87 16.59
N TRP A 12 -34.51 -83.75 16.93
CA TRP A 12 -35.91 -83.73 17.37
C TRP A 12 -36.90 -83.85 16.20
N PHE A 13 -36.47 -83.44 15.01
CA PHE A 13 -37.26 -83.48 13.76
C PHE A 13 -36.79 -84.58 12.79
N SER A 14 -36.14 -85.64 13.29
CA SER A 14 -35.77 -86.80 12.46
C SER A 14 -36.98 -87.68 12.12
N ARG A 15 -36.86 -88.52 11.08
CA ARG A 15 -37.94 -89.45 10.66
C ARG A 15 -38.49 -90.24 11.85
N PHE A 16 -39.82 -90.35 11.90
CA PHE A 16 -40.59 -91.07 12.92
C PHE A 16 -40.43 -90.55 14.37
N LYS A 17 -39.93 -89.32 14.57
CA LYS A 17 -39.96 -88.65 15.87
C LYS A 17 -40.96 -87.51 15.88
N LYS A 18 -41.69 -87.38 16.99
CA LYS A 18 -42.55 -86.24 17.29
C LYS A 18 -41.91 -85.46 18.44
N PRO A 19 -41.48 -84.21 18.23
CA PRO A 19 -40.93 -83.40 19.30
C PRO A 19 -41.99 -83.17 20.38
N THR A 20 -41.54 -83.05 21.64
CA THR A 20 -42.41 -82.62 22.74
C THR A 20 -42.82 -81.16 22.55
N GLN A 21 -43.84 -80.72 23.30
CA GLN A 21 -44.25 -79.31 23.27
C GLN A 21 -43.05 -78.40 23.55
N GLN A 22 -42.30 -78.62 24.63
CA GLN A 22 -41.13 -77.81 24.97
C GLN A 22 -40.09 -77.79 23.85
N GLN A 23 -39.77 -78.94 23.26
CA GLN A 23 -38.82 -79.03 22.14
C GLN A 23 -39.27 -78.23 20.93
N PHE A 24 -40.58 -78.09 20.72
CA PHE A 24 -41.12 -77.27 19.65
C PHE A 24 -41.00 -75.77 19.93
N TRP A 25 -41.24 -75.32 21.17
CA TRP A 25 -41.03 -73.91 21.58
C TRP A 25 -39.56 -73.52 21.51
N ASP A 26 -38.68 -74.40 22.00
CA ASP A 26 -37.22 -74.20 22.02
C ASP A 26 -36.64 -73.95 20.61
N VAL A 27 -37.29 -74.42 19.54
CA VAL A 27 -36.89 -74.13 18.16
C VAL A 27 -37.01 -72.64 17.86
N PHE A 28 -38.19 -72.06 18.08
CA PHE A 28 -38.43 -70.66 17.76
C PHE A 28 -37.58 -69.74 18.63
N ASP A 29 -37.44 -70.06 19.91
CA ASP A 29 -36.62 -69.31 20.84
C ASP A 29 -35.11 -69.45 20.56
N SER A 30 -34.67 -70.54 19.91
CA SER A 30 -33.28 -70.71 19.47
C SER A 30 -32.93 -69.90 18.22
N PHE A 31 -33.90 -69.62 17.34
CA PHE A 31 -33.71 -68.77 16.15
C PHE A 31 -34.00 -67.28 16.43
N TRP A 32 -34.75 -66.97 17.49
CA TRP A 32 -35.10 -65.61 17.84
C TRP A 32 -34.21 -65.08 18.98
N HIS A 33 -33.17 -64.32 18.63
CA HIS A 33 -32.21 -63.70 19.57
C HIS A 33 -32.77 -62.47 20.32
N LYS A 34 -33.97 -62.59 20.92
CA LYS A 34 -34.75 -61.47 21.49
C LYS A 34 -34.07 -60.77 22.68
N ASN A 35 -33.25 -61.51 23.42
CA ASN A 35 -32.64 -61.09 24.69
C ASN A 35 -31.10 -61.09 24.62
N GLU A 36 -30.53 -61.01 23.42
CA GLU A 36 -29.08 -61.09 23.22
C GLU A 36 -28.61 -60.07 22.19
N LEU A 37 -27.41 -59.51 22.42
CA LEU A 37 -26.77 -58.62 21.48
C LEU A 37 -26.19 -59.42 20.31
N ILE A 38 -26.56 -59.03 19.10
CA ILE A 38 -25.96 -59.57 17.87
C ILE A 38 -24.64 -58.80 17.62
N PRO A 39 -23.49 -59.48 17.52
CA PRO A 39 -22.23 -58.83 17.16
C PRO A 39 -22.33 -58.19 15.77
N ILE A 40 -21.88 -56.94 15.65
CA ILE A 40 -21.93 -56.18 14.40
C ILE A 40 -21.24 -56.91 13.23
N ALA A 41 -20.15 -57.63 13.50
CA ALA A 41 -19.40 -58.42 12.52
C ALA A 41 -20.18 -59.62 11.94
N GLY A 42 -21.30 -60.01 12.56
CA GLY A 42 -22.16 -61.09 12.09
C GLY A 42 -23.33 -60.63 11.22
N VAL A 43 -23.48 -59.32 11.02
CA VAL A 43 -24.56 -58.74 10.20
C VAL A 43 -24.00 -58.33 8.85
N ASP A 44 -24.33 -59.10 7.83
CA ASP A 44 -23.91 -58.84 6.45
C ASP A 44 -24.41 -57.47 5.97
N GLY A 45 -23.54 -56.71 5.29
CA GLY A 45 -23.83 -55.38 4.76
C GLY A 45 -24.00 -54.25 5.78
N LEU A 46 -23.88 -54.50 7.10
CA LEU A 46 -24.06 -53.45 8.12
C LEU A 46 -22.89 -52.45 8.16
N GLU A 47 -21.67 -52.90 7.89
CA GLU A 47 -20.48 -52.03 7.78
C GLU A 47 -20.62 -51.05 6.59
N ASP A 48 -21.06 -51.55 5.43
CA ASP A 48 -21.34 -50.74 4.24
C ASP A 48 -22.48 -49.75 4.46
N ALA A 49 -23.52 -50.17 5.18
CA ALA A 49 -24.63 -49.30 5.54
C ALA A 49 -24.19 -48.18 6.49
N LEU A 50 -23.31 -48.47 7.46
CA LEU A 50 -22.84 -47.50 8.44
C LEU A 50 -21.79 -46.54 7.86
N THR A 51 -20.93 -46.99 6.96
CA THR A 51 -20.01 -46.12 6.22
C THR A 51 -20.77 -45.15 5.31
N ASN A 52 -21.85 -45.60 4.68
CA ASN A 52 -22.75 -44.71 3.92
C ASN A 52 -23.63 -43.82 4.81
N ALA A 53 -24.08 -44.31 5.96
CA ALA A 53 -25.02 -43.58 6.84
C ALA A 53 -24.32 -42.68 7.90
N GLY A 54 -23.03 -42.90 8.16
CA GLY A 54 -22.29 -42.34 9.31
C GLY A 54 -21.36 -41.15 9.00
N GLY A 55 -21.43 -40.55 7.81
CA GLY A 55 -20.57 -39.42 7.42
C GLY A 55 -21.33 -38.33 6.68
N GLY A 56 -22.15 -37.56 7.40
CA GLY A 56 -22.92 -36.46 6.83
C GLY A 56 -22.07 -35.47 6.05
N GLY A 57 -22.48 -35.17 4.82
CA GLY A 57 -22.10 -33.95 4.09
C GLY A 57 -20.65 -33.83 3.59
N SER A 58 -19.81 -34.86 3.77
CA SER A 58 -18.44 -34.80 3.26
C SER A 58 -18.46 -34.83 1.73
N VAL A 59 -17.94 -33.78 1.10
CA VAL A 59 -17.78 -33.76 -0.35
C VAL A 59 -16.65 -34.72 -0.70
N THR A 60 -16.97 -35.79 -1.43
CA THR A 60 -15.98 -36.76 -1.90
C THR A 60 -14.93 -36.06 -2.74
N ASP A 61 -13.68 -36.45 -2.59
CA ASP A 61 -12.58 -36.02 -3.45
C ASP A 61 -12.91 -36.22 -4.93
N GLY A 62 -12.30 -35.39 -5.77
CA GLY A 62 -12.46 -35.41 -7.21
C GLY A 62 -12.74 -34.03 -7.79
N ASP A 63 -12.63 -33.98 -9.11
CA ASP A 63 -12.99 -32.84 -9.94
C ASP A 63 -14.51 -32.62 -9.93
N LYS A 64 -14.94 -31.38 -9.68
CA LYS A 64 -16.34 -30.92 -9.66
C LYS A 64 -16.63 -29.90 -10.77
N GLY A 65 -15.73 -29.75 -11.74
CA GLY A 65 -15.88 -28.90 -12.92
C GLY A 65 -15.12 -27.58 -12.81
N ASP A 66 -15.46 -26.76 -11.81
CA ASP A 66 -14.76 -25.49 -11.55
C ASP A 66 -13.79 -25.58 -10.35
N ILE A 67 -13.87 -26.69 -9.62
CA ILE A 67 -13.09 -26.93 -8.42
C ILE A 67 -12.65 -28.39 -8.37
N ILE A 68 -11.44 -28.63 -7.88
CA ILE A 68 -10.98 -29.94 -7.44
C ILE A 68 -11.02 -29.99 -5.91
N VAL A 69 -11.71 -31.00 -5.39
CA VAL A 69 -11.74 -31.33 -3.96
C VAL A 69 -10.75 -32.47 -3.70
N SER A 70 -9.91 -32.35 -2.67
CA SER A 70 -8.92 -33.37 -2.30
C SER A 70 -8.75 -33.49 -0.77
N SER A 71 -8.01 -34.52 -0.35
CA SER A 71 -7.70 -34.81 1.06
C SER A 71 -8.95 -35.08 1.91
N GLY A 72 -9.88 -35.88 1.38
CA GLY A 72 -11.12 -36.23 2.04
C GLY A 72 -12.06 -35.05 2.25
N GLY A 73 -12.15 -34.12 1.29
CA GLY A 73 -13.05 -32.96 1.37
C GLY A 73 -12.48 -31.73 2.05
N THR A 74 -11.19 -31.70 2.41
CA THR A 74 -10.58 -30.62 3.22
C THR A 74 -9.76 -29.62 2.42
N VAL A 75 -9.35 -29.96 1.20
CA VAL A 75 -8.59 -29.09 0.30
C VAL A 75 -9.43 -28.81 -0.95
N TRP A 76 -9.65 -27.53 -1.24
CA TRP A 76 -10.47 -27.06 -2.34
C TRP A 76 -9.60 -26.15 -3.21
N GLN A 77 -9.37 -26.55 -4.45
CA GLN A 77 -8.60 -25.79 -5.43
C GLN A 77 -9.53 -25.38 -6.56
N LEU A 78 -9.35 -24.17 -7.09
CA LEU A 78 -10.00 -23.77 -8.34
C LEU A 78 -9.24 -24.39 -9.51
N ASP A 79 -9.97 -24.80 -10.54
CA ASP A 79 -9.34 -25.31 -11.74
C ASP A 79 -8.63 -24.21 -12.53
N THR A 80 -7.69 -24.65 -13.36
CA THR A 80 -6.99 -23.73 -14.26
C THR A 80 -8.01 -23.12 -15.21
N ALA A 81 -7.94 -21.79 -15.39
CA ALA A 81 -8.85 -21.00 -16.22
C ALA A 81 -10.31 -20.85 -15.71
N VAL A 82 -10.62 -21.26 -14.48
CA VAL A 82 -11.94 -20.99 -13.86
C VAL A 82 -12.17 -19.50 -13.60
N VAL A 83 -11.08 -18.75 -13.37
CA VAL A 83 -11.11 -17.30 -13.31
C VAL A 83 -10.59 -16.75 -14.64
N GLU A 84 -11.53 -16.36 -15.49
CA GLU A 84 -11.27 -15.72 -16.77
C GLU A 84 -11.12 -14.20 -16.63
N ALA A 85 -10.51 -13.59 -17.65
CA ALA A 85 -10.31 -12.14 -17.71
C ALA A 85 -11.63 -11.34 -17.59
N ALA A 86 -12.77 -11.91 -17.99
CA ALA A 86 -14.08 -11.29 -17.83
C ALA A 86 -14.52 -11.18 -16.37
N GLN A 87 -14.14 -12.15 -15.51
CA GLN A 87 -14.40 -12.12 -14.07
C GLN A 87 -13.44 -11.19 -13.31
N LEU A 88 -12.33 -10.81 -13.95
CA LEU A 88 -11.38 -9.80 -13.48
C LEU A 88 -11.40 -8.52 -14.34
N ALA A 89 -12.50 -8.30 -15.07
CA ALA A 89 -12.62 -7.16 -15.97
C ALA A 89 -12.49 -5.83 -15.22
N PRO A 90 -12.16 -4.72 -15.92
CA PRO A 90 -12.19 -3.39 -15.33
C PRO A 90 -13.52 -3.15 -14.62
N GLN A 91 -13.49 -2.76 -13.34
CA GLN A 91 -14.64 -2.60 -12.42
C GLN A 91 -15.24 -3.88 -11.78
N ALA A 92 -14.75 -5.08 -12.12
CA ALA A 92 -15.16 -6.31 -11.42
C ALA A 92 -14.68 -6.33 -9.95
N VAL A 93 -13.51 -5.72 -9.71
CA VAL A 93 -13.05 -5.34 -8.37
C VAL A 93 -13.52 -3.92 -8.12
N THR A 94 -14.56 -3.74 -7.31
CA THR A 94 -15.05 -2.41 -6.95
C THR A 94 -14.00 -1.66 -6.13
N PRO A 95 -13.99 -0.32 -6.14
CA PRO A 95 -13.09 0.46 -5.28
C PRO A 95 -13.19 0.10 -3.79
N ASP A 96 -14.36 -0.37 -3.33
CA ASP A 96 -14.57 -0.85 -1.97
C ASP A 96 -13.84 -2.17 -1.65
N ALA A 97 -13.56 -2.97 -2.68
CA ALA A 97 -12.79 -4.21 -2.58
C ALA A 97 -11.26 -3.97 -2.65
N LEU A 98 -10.85 -2.77 -3.06
CA LEU A 98 -9.46 -2.32 -2.96
C LEU A 98 -9.28 -1.67 -1.60
N GLN A 99 -8.35 -2.19 -0.78
CA GLN A 99 -8.03 -1.61 0.51
C GLN A 99 -7.68 -0.13 0.33
N LEU A 100 -8.52 0.78 0.84
CA LEU A 100 -8.15 2.18 0.97
C LEU A 100 -6.90 2.24 1.85
N VAL A 101 -5.79 2.66 1.26
CA VAL A 101 -4.57 2.95 2.00
C VAL A 101 -4.83 4.27 2.72
N PRO A 102 -4.87 4.29 4.07
CA PRO A 102 -5.16 5.51 4.80
C PRO A 102 -4.19 6.62 4.40
N GLY A 103 -4.71 7.77 3.99
CA GLY A 103 -3.92 8.92 3.54
C GLY A 103 -3.70 9.00 2.02
N LEU A 104 -4.16 8.03 1.23
CA LEU A 104 -4.12 8.10 -0.24
C LEU A 104 -5.47 8.60 -0.79
N THR A 105 -5.51 9.83 -1.30
CA THR A 105 -6.71 10.42 -1.90
C THR A 105 -6.68 10.32 -3.42
N ALA A 106 -7.85 10.21 -4.04
CA ALA A 106 -7.95 10.23 -5.49
C ALA A 106 -7.59 11.63 -6.02
N ALA A 107 -6.48 11.73 -6.75
CA ALA A 107 -6.02 12.96 -7.40
C ALA A 107 -5.09 12.63 -8.57
N THR A 108 -4.87 13.62 -9.44
CA THR A 108 -3.81 13.56 -10.47
C THR A 108 -2.50 14.04 -9.84
N TYR A 109 -1.46 13.22 -9.92
CA TYR A 109 -0.15 13.52 -9.37
C TYR A 109 0.89 13.60 -10.50
N GLU A 110 1.33 14.81 -10.84
CA GLU A 110 2.43 15.02 -11.78
C GLU A 110 3.79 14.89 -11.06
N ASP A 111 4.75 14.22 -11.70
CA ASP A 111 6.11 13.99 -11.19
C ASP A 111 6.17 13.41 -9.76
N ALA A 112 5.26 12.52 -9.39
CA ALA A 112 5.22 11.98 -8.04
C ALA A 112 6.17 10.82 -7.80
N THR A 113 6.64 10.69 -6.56
CA THR A 113 7.30 9.47 -6.09
C THR A 113 6.23 8.54 -5.51
N VAL A 114 6.15 7.34 -6.06
CA VAL A 114 5.26 6.29 -5.59
C VAL A 114 6.05 5.39 -4.65
N GLN A 115 5.61 5.32 -3.39
CA GLN A 115 6.17 4.40 -2.41
C GLN A 115 5.34 3.12 -2.45
N VAL A 116 6.01 1.96 -2.52
CA VAL A 116 5.38 0.64 -2.48
C VAL A 116 5.94 -0.20 -1.34
N ASP A 117 5.13 -1.11 -0.79
CA ASP A 117 5.59 -2.09 0.19
C ASP A 117 6.32 -3.28 -0.48
N THR A 118 6.78 -4.24 0.33
CA THR A 118 7.47 -5.46 -0.15
C THR A 118 6.60 -6.37 -1.02
N LYS A 119 5.28 -6.13 -1.06
CA LYS A 119 4.32 -6.86 -1.90
C LYS A 119 3.92 -6.05 -3.14
N GLY A 120 4.55 -4.89 -3.38
CA GLY A 120 4.28 -4.03 -4.54
C GLY A 120 3.02 -3.18 -4.41
N ARG A 121 2.41 -3.07 -3.22
CA ARG A 121 1.21 -2.25 -3.01
C ARG A 121 1.61 -0.81 -2.72
N VAL A 122 0.92 0.17 -3.30
CA VAL A 122 1.15 1.60 -3.04
C VAL A 122 0.88 1.92 -1.56
N VAL A 123 1.79 2.62 -0.89
CA VAL A 123 1.64 3.04 0.51
C VAL A 123 1.62 4.56 0.67
N ALA A 124 2.20 5.30 -0.28
CA ALA A 124 2.13 6.75 -0.33
C ALA A 124 2.44 7.26 -1.75
N ILE A 125 1.85 8.39 -2.12
CA ILE A 125 2.21 9.15 -3.31
C ILE A 125 2.57 10.56 -2.86
N GLN A 126 3.81 10.99 -3.12
CA GLN A 126 4.25 12.36 -2.85
C GLN A 126 4.50 13.10 -4.16
N GLY A 127 3.60 14.03 -4.48
CA GLY A 127 3.71 14.92 -5.64
C GLY A 127 4.49 16.21 -5.35
N VAL A 128 4.69 17.01 -6.39
CA VAL A 128 5.23 18.37 -6.27
C VAL A 128 4.28 19.25 -5.47
N GLN A 129 4.76 19.85 -4.40
CA GLN A 129 4.05 20.82 -3.57
C GLN A 129 4.46 22.25 -3.95
N VAL A 130 3.55 23.20 -3.77
CA VAL A 130 3.81 24.63 -3.95
C VAL A 130 3.45 25.36 -2.66
N ILE A 131 4.37 26.15 -2.12
CA ILE A 131 4.15 26.97 -0.92
C ILE A 131 4.59 28.41 -1.18
N THR A 132 3.80 29.37 -0.69
CA THR A 132 4.22 30.78 -0.65
C THR A 132 4.68 31.09 0.77
N LEU A 133 5.98 31.37 0.90
CA LEU A 133 6.63 31.76 2.14
C LEU A 133 6.76 33.27 2.19
N VAL A 134 6.50 33.87 3.34
CA VAL A 134 6.63 35.32 3.55
C VAL A 134 7.70 35.52 4.60
N ALA A 135 8.61 36.48 4.38
CA ALA A 135 9.59 36.87 5.36
C ALA A 135 9.38 38.33 5.77
N TYR A 136 9.57 38.57 7.06
CA TYR A 136 9.30 39.86 7.70
C TYR A 136 10.60 40.43 8.26
N ASN A 137 10.98 41.62 7.82
CA ASN A 137 12.16 42.37 8.30
C ASN A 137 11.81 43.16 9.59
N GLY A 138 10.98 42.60 10.46
CA GLY A 138 10.56 43.27 11.71
C GLY A 138 9.70 44.54 11.58
N ILE A 139 9.53 45.10 10.38
CA ILE A 139 8.81 46.38 10.15
C ILE A 139 7.73 46.25 9.06
N ASN A 140 8.02 45.62 7.91
CA ASN A 140 7.07 45.41 6.82
C ASN A 140 7.23 44.03 6.16
N ASN A 141 6.19 43.56 5.46
CA ASN A 141 6.31 42.45 4.52
C ASN A 141 7.13 42.92 3.31
N GLU A 142 8.40 42.55 3.26
CA GLU A 142 9.35 43.01 2.23
C GLU A 142 9.37 42.13 0.97
N GLY A 143 8.89 40.89 1.08
CA GLY A 143 8.76 40.00 -0.07
C GLY A 143 8.05 38.69 0.25
N SER A 144 7.69 37.99 -0.82
CA SER A 144 7.17 36.63 -0.77
C SER A 144 7.96 35.72 -1.71
N MET A 145 8.13 34.47 -1.32
CA MET A 145 8.78 33.46 -2.12
C MET A 145 7.83 32.30 -2.36
N THR A 146 7.45 32.09 -3.61
CA THR A 146 6.75 30.86 -4.01
C THR A 146 7.77 29.79 -4.34
N VAL A 147 7.68 28.64 -3.67
CA VAL A 147 8.62 27.52 -3.79
C VAL A 147 7.88 26.29 -4.28
N ARG A 148 8.42 25.62 -5.30
CA ARG A 148 8.03 24.27 -5.69
C ARG A 148 9.00 23.28 -5.06
N TYR A 149 8.50 22.28 -4.34
CA TYR A 149 9.31 21.32 -3.59
C TYR A 149 8.68 19.93 -3.56
N LYS A 150 9.44 18.92 -3.11
CA LYS A 150 8.96 17.58 -2.74
C LYS A 150 9.37 17.27 -1.31
N GLY A 151 8.57 16.45 -0.62
CA GLY A 151 8.84 16.00 0.74
C GLY A 151 8.51 17.05 1.80
N VAL A 152 9.42 17.29 2.75
CA VAL A 152 9.18 18.18 3.90
C VAL A 152 9.13 19.65 3.45
N ALA A 153 8.22 20.44 4.04
CA ALA A 153 8.05 21.84 3.67
C ALA A 153 9.29 22.69 4.00
N PRO A 154 9.79 23.51 3.05
CA PRO A 154 10.86 24.46 3.33
C PRO A 154 10.33 25.66 4.12
N THR A 155 11.24 26.38 4.76
CA THR A 155 10.93 27.61 5.52
C THR A 155 11.77 28.78 5.00
N LEU A 156 11.27 29.99 5.22
CA LEU A 156 11.97 31.22 4.86
C LEU A 156 12.14 32.06 6.12
N THR A 157 13.35 32.55 6.34
CA THR A 157 13.70 33.40 7.49
C THR A 157 14.44 34.64 7.03
N TRP A 158 14.40 35.69 7.85
CA TRP A 158 15.15 36.92 7.64
C TRP A 158 16.06 37.16 8.85
N SER A 159 17.27 37.67 8.62
CA SER A 159 18.22 38.04 9.66
C SER A 159 18.46 39.56 9.69
N ALA A 160 18.81 40.10 10.86
CA ALA A 160 19.18 41.51 11.08
C ALA A 160 20.18 42.09 10.05
N ASP A 161 21.04 41.24 9.49
CA ASP A 161 22.03 41.59 8.46
C ASP A 161 21.44 41.74 7.04
N GLY A 162 20.12 41.70 6.88
CA GLY A 162 19.43 41.85 5.59
C GLY A 162 19.43 40.59 4.72
N VAL A 163 19.74 39.43 5.29
CA VAL A 163 19.82 38.15 4.55
C VAL A 163 18.51 37.38 4.65
N TYR A 164 17.98 36.97 3.50
CA TYR A 164 16.87 36.03 3.40
C TYR A 164 17.43 34.61 3.27
N SER A 165 17.00 33.72 4.16
CA SER A 165 17.47 32.33 4.20
C SER A 165 16.32 31.36 3.93
N LEU A 166 16.40 30.68 2.79
CA LEU A 166 15.55 29.55 2.45
C LEU A 166 16.17 28.28 3.04
N ASN A 167 15.49 27.69 4.02
CA ASN A 167 15.93 26.48 4.68
C ASN A 167 15.13 25.28 4.16
N ALA A 168 15.82 24.36 3.50
CA ALA A 168 15.29 23.06 3.08
C ALA A 168 15.70 21.99 4.11
N PRO A 169 14.79 21.55 5.00
CA PRO A 169 15.11 20.54 6.00
C PRO A 169 15.41 19.18 5.36
N SER A 170 15.95 18.24 6.14
CA SER A 170 16.16 16.86 5.65
C SER A 170 14.88 16.27 5.06
N GLY A 171 14.97 15.68 3.87
CA GLY A 171 13.83 15.17 3.13
C GLY A 171 13.05 16.23 2.34
N CYS A 172 13.50 17.49 2.30
CA CYS A 172 13.01 18.52 1.39
C CYS A 172 13.87 18.54 0.11
N ARG A 173 13.25 18.34 -1.05
CA ARG A 173 13.88 18.58 -2.35
C ARG A 173 13.26 19.80 -3.00
N LEU A 174 14.02 20.89 -3.09
CA LEU A 174 13.59 22.08 -3.82
C LEU A 174 13.61 21.81 -5.34
N LEU A 175 12.70 22.43 -6.10
CA LEU A 175 12.61 22.27 -7.56
C LEU A 175 12.76 23.61 -8.29
N SER A 176 12.08 24.63 -7.77
CA SER A 176 12.16 26.00 -8.28
C SER A 176 11.68 26.97 -7.21
N TYR A 177 12.12 28.21 -7.26
CA TYR A 177 11.50 29.28 -6.48
C TYR A 177 11.31 30.54 -7.32
N ARG A 178 10.36 31.36 -6.88
CA ARG A 178 10.11 32.70 -7.39
C ARG A 178 10.04 33.65 -6.21
N TRP A 179 10.99 34.57 -6.14
CA TRP A 179 10.94 35.69 -5.21
C TRP A 179 10.20 36.87 -5.84
N LEU A 180 9.31 37.47 -5.07
CA LEU A 180 8.60 38.71 -5.38
C LEU A 180 8.93 39.71 -4.27
N SER A 181 9.67 40.77 -4.61
CA SER A 181 9.84 41.89 -3.68
C SER A 181 8.64 42.83 -3.74
N ASN A 182 8.45 43.64 -2.70
CA ASN A 182 7.43 44.69 -2.70
C ASN A 182 7.93 45.96 -3.42
N GLU A 183 7.03 46.93 -3.63
CA GLU A 183 7.34 48.19 -4.33
C GLU A 183 8.39 49.08 -3.62
N HIS A 184 8.74 48.76 -2.37
CA HIS A 184 9.68 49.52 -1.55
C HIS A 184 11.09 48.92 -1.52
N SER A 185 11.35 47.83 -2.24
CA SER A 185 12.69 47.24 -2.31
C SER A 185 13.58 48.07 -3.25
N SER A 186 14.11 49.19 -2.75
CA SER A 186 15.12 49.97 -3.48
C SER A 186 16.52 49.47 -3.10
N PHE A 187 17.34 49.15 -4.10
CA PHE A 187 18.76 48.87 -3.88
C PHE A 187 19.50 50.21 -3.66
N GLN A 188 19.75 50.61 -2.42
CA GLN A 188 20.58 51.78 -2.10
C GLN A 188 21.97 51.28 -1.63
N GLY A 189 23.06 51.83 -2.19
CA GLY A 189 24.44 51.40 -1.89
C GLY A 189 24.94 50.24 -2.77
N ASP A 190 25.93 49.47 -2.29
CA ASP A 190 26.45 48.27 -2.97
C ASP A 190 25.39 47.15 -3.16
N GLY A 191 24.17 47.38 -2.66
CA GLY A 191 22.92 47.01 -3.32
C GLY A 191 22.75 45.51 -3.55
N SER A 192 23.34 44.69 -2.68
CA SER A 192 23.27 43.24 -2.82
C SER A 192 22.08 42.67 -2.07
N VAL A 193 21.20 41.98 -2.77
CA VAL A 193 20.42 40.93 -2.13
C VAL A 193 21.36 39.75 -1.88
N GLN A 194 21.24 39.13 -0.72
CA GLN A 194 21.89 37.86 -0.45
C GLN A 194 20.80 36.84 -0.18
N LEU A 195 20.70 35.84 -1.06
CA LEU A 195 19.86 34.69 -0.81
C LEU A 195 20.77 33.57 -0.33
N SER A 196 20.38 33.02 0.81
CA SER A 196 21.07 31.91 1.41
C SER A 196 20.19 30.67 1.25
N ILE A 197 20.58 29.74 0.40
CA ILE A 197 19.87 28.47 0.20
C ILE A 197 20.62 27.39 0.98
N VAL A 198 20.01 26.89 2.05
CA VAL A 198 20.60 25.83 2.88
C VAL A 198 19.95 24.52 2.48
N CYS A 199 20.74 23.62 1.88
CA CYS A 199 20.31 22.27 1.57
C CYS A 199 21.01 21.30 2.53
N ALA A 200 20.21 20.50 3.25
CA ALA A 200 20.73 19.56 4.24
C ALA A 200 21.63 18.46 3.63
N ASP A 201 21.51 18.20 2.33
CA ASP A 201 22.28 17.20 1.58
C ASP A 201 23.61 17.72 1.01
N GLY A 202 23.91 19.01 1.17
CA GLY A 202 25.17 19.60 0.71
C GLY A 202 25.31 19.74 -0.82
N THR A 203 24.25 19.51 -1.59
CA THR A 203 24.30 19.63 -3.06
C THR A 203 23.95 21.02 -3.58
N LYS A 204 24.47 21.38 -4.77
CA LYS A 204 24.07 22.60 -5.47
C LYS A 204 22.59 22.52 -5.83
N CYS A 205 21.80 23.41 -5.26
CA CYS A 205 20.36 23.34 -5.41
C CYS A 205 19.82 24.13 -6.61
N PHE A 206 20.58 25.05 -7.21
CA PHE A 206 20.11 25.86 -8.34
C PHE A 206 21.27 26.41 -9.19
N ASP A 207 21.19 26.27 -10.51
CA ASP A 207 22.27 26.70 -11.42
C ASP A 207 21.93 27.96 -12.23
N LEU A 208 20.66 28.31 -12.37
CA LEU A 208 20.24 29.39 -13.26
C LEU A 208 19.34 30.40 -12.54
N HIS A 209 19.84 31.63 -12.42
CA HIS A 209 19.16 32.74 -11.74
C HIS A 209 18.94 33.89 -12.72
N GLU A 210 17.69 34.28 -12.90
CA GLU A 210 17.31 35.45 -13.71
C GLU A 210 16.61 36.49 -12.84
N ILE A 211 17.04 37.75 -12.95
CA ILE A 211 16.41 38.89 -12.29
C ILE A 211 15.66 39.71 -13.35
N ARG A 212 14.37 39.90 -13.11
CA ARG A 212 13.50 40.71 -13.97
C ARG A 212 12.86 41.83 -13.16
N GLN A 213 12.63 42.96 -13.80
CA GLN A 213 11.83 44.04 -13.26
C GLN A 213 10.37 43.60 -13.22
N GLN A 214 9.67 43.89 -12.13
CA GLN A 214 8.30 43.42 -11.94
C GLN A 214 7.30 44.10 -12.87
N ILE A 215 7.52 45.38 -13.18
CA ILE A 215 6.56 46.22 -13.92
C ILE A 215 6.53 45.85 -15.42
N ASP A 216 7.70 45.68 -16.05
CA ASP A 216 7.82 45.50 -17.50
C ASP A 216 8.47 44.16 -17.91
N GLY A 217 8.87 43.32 -16.94
CA GLY A 217 9.50 42.02 -17.18
C GLY A 217 10.90 42.11 -17.78
N ARG A 218 11.47 43.33 -17.90
CA ARG A 218 12.80 43.56 -18.46
C ARG A 218 13.85 42.85 -17.62
N LYS A 219 14.78 42.18 -18.28
CA LYS A 219 15.92 41.53 -17.62
C LYS A 219 16.84 42.60 -17.04
N LEU A 220 16.97 42.62 -15.71
CA LEU A 220 17.85 43.53 -14.98
C LEU A 220 19.25 42.93 -14.82
N GLY A 221 19.35 41.60 -14.83
CA GLY A 221 20.63 40.90 -14.76
C GLY A 221 20.47 39.39 -14.89
N SER A 222 21.60 38.74 -15.13
CA SER A 222 21.77 37.29 -14.98
C SER A 222 23.03 37.04 -14.17
N ILE A 223 22.98 36.03 -13.31
CA ILE A 223 24.20 35.42 -12.79
C ILE A 223 24.51 34.23 -13.68
N ASN A 224 25.65 34.29 -14.37
CA ASN A 224 26.19 33.18 -15.17
C ASN A 224 27.05 32.23 -14.31
N SER A 225 27.39 32.62 -13.08
CA SER A 225 28.14 31.78 -12.15
C SER A 225 27.78 32.17 -10.71
N ILE A 226 27.11 31.28 -9.99
CA ILE A 226 27.16 31.35 -8.53
C ILE A 226 28.60 30.96 -8.15
N SER A 227 29.35 31.91 -7.61
CA SER A 227 30.56 31.56 -6.87
C SER A 227 30.11 30.93 -5.56
N ASP A 228 29.92 29.62 -5.57
CA ASP A 228 29.64 28.86 -4.36
C ASP A 228 30.81 29.09 -3.40
N LEU A 229 30.59 29.82 -2.31
CA LEU A 229 31.50 29.81 -1.17
C LEU A 229 31.21 28.56 -0.32
N GLN A 230 31.06 27.41 -0.98
CA GLN A 230 30.86 26.13 -0.33
C GLN A 230 32.12 25.29 -0.57
N THR A 231 32.96 25.23 0.45
CA THR A 231 34.04 24.25 0.51
C THR A 231 33.38 22.87 0.68
N GLU A 232 33.39 22.07 -0.39
CA GLU A 232 33.02 20.64 -0.44
C GLU A 232 33.41 19.82 0.81
N PRO A 233 32.72 18.71 1.13
CA PRO A 233 31.29 18.45 1.10
C PRO A 233 30.80 18.38 2.55
N ALA A 234 30.21 19.46 3.04
CA ALA A 234 29.48 19.48 4.29
C ALA A 234 28.08 20.03 4.02
N ALA A 235 27.06 19.50 4.69
CA ALA A 235 25.74 20.11 4.75
C ALA A 235 25.91 21.62 4.97
N GLY A 236 25.34 22.42 4.08
CA GLY A 236 25.91 23.75 3.86
C GLY A 236 24.94 24.76 3.26
N THR A 237 25.24 26.00 3.61
CA THR A 237 24.52 27.20 3.24
C THR A 237 25.14 27.76 1.96
N VAL A 238 24.46 27.66 0.82
CA VAL A 238 24.85 28.33 -0.42
C VAL A 238 24.43 29.80 -0.31
N ARG A 239 25.39 30.71 -0.20
CA ARG A 239 25.13 32.15 -0.22
C ARG A 239 25.39 32.70 -1.61
N THR A 240 24.38 33.30 -2.21
CA THR A 240 24.51 34.03 -3.46
C THR A 240 24.44 35.52 -3.16
N LYS A 241 25.50 36.26 -3.50
CA LYS A 241 25.52 37.73 -3.42
C LYS A 241 25.40 38.28 -4.83
N TRP A 242 24.34 39.04 -5.10
CA TRP A 242 24.21 39.79 -6.35
C TRP A 242 24.85 41.17 -6.21
N THR A 243 25.80 41.53 -7.05
CA THR A 243 26.46 42.86 -7.03
C THR A 243 26.13 43.66 -8.29
N ASN A 244 26.22 44.99 -8.22
CA ASN A 244 26.03 45.91 -9.36
C ASN A 244 24.60 45.95 -9.93
N LEU A 245 23.58 45.80 -9.10
CA LEU A 245 22.17 46.02 -9.50
C LEU A 245 21.87 47.53 -9.57
N THR A 246 22.37 48.22 -10.58
CA THR A 246 22.13 49.66 -10.78
C THR A 246 20.95 49.93 -11.70
N GLY A 247 20.06 50.86 -11.33
CA GLY A 247 19.01 51.38 -12.21
C GLY A 247 17.62 50.71 -12.11
N ALA A 248 17.41 49.84 -11.12
CA ALA A 248 16.09 49.25 -10.84
C ALA A 248 15.40 50.01 -9.69
N SER A 249 14.36 50.77 -10.03
CA SER A 249 13.40 51.33 -9.06
C SER A 249 12.07 50.61 -9.21
N GLY A 250 11.46 50.20 -8.09
CA GLY A 250 10.27 49.36 -8.04
C GLY A 250 10.59 47.89 -7.76
N GLY A 251 9.56 47.08 -7.51
CA GLY A 251 9.73 45.66 -7.18
C GLY A 251 10.43 44.86 -8.29
N TYR A 252 11.03 43.74 -7.90
CA TYR A 252 11.78 42.84 -8.77
C TYR A 252 11.38 41.38 -8.53
N ILE A 253 11.66 40.55 -9.55
CA ILE A 253 11.39 39.12 -9.53
C ILE A 253 12.70 38.37 -9.70
N ILE A 254 13.00 37.45 -8.78
CA ILE A 254 14.11 36.50 -8.92
C ILE A 254 13.52 35.12 -9.18
N ASN A 255 13.84 34.53 -10.33
CA ASN A 255 13.46 33.16 -10.63
C ASN A 255 14.71 32.28 -10.62
N ALA A 256 14.59 31.10 -10.00
CA ALA A 256 15.58 30.05 -10.16
C ALA A 256 14.92 28.70 -10.41
N LYS A 257 15.60 27.88 -11.21
CA LYS A 257 15.19 26.52 -11.56
C LYS A 257 16.41 25.61 -11.46
N ILE A 258 16.19 24.38 -11.02
CA ILE A 258 17.18 23.31 -11.19
C ILE A 258 17.35 23.06 -12.69
N VAL A 259 18.59 23.16 -13.18
CA VAL A 259 18.96 22.59 -14.48
C VAL A 259 19.28 21.14 -14.20
N SER A 260 18.35 20.24 -14.48
CA SER A 260 18.66 18.83 -14.50
C SER A 260 19.59 18.60 -15.69
N TYR A 261 20.86 18.29 -15.42
CA TYR A 261 21.68 17.60 -16.41
C TYR A 261 21.10 16.18 -16.51
N GLU A 262 20.38 15.91 -17.58
CA GLU A 262 20.07 14.53 -18.00
C GLU A 262 21.35 13.81 -18.42
#